data_AF-A0AAD8R4C5-F1
#
_entry.id   AF-A0AAD8R4C5-F1
#
_cell.length_a   1.000
_cell.length_b   1.000
_cell.length_c   1.000
_cell.angle_alpha   90.00
_cell.angle_beta   90.00
_cell.angle_gamma   90.00
#
_symmetry.space_group_name_H-M   'P 1'
#
loop_
_entity.id
_entity.type
_entity.pdbx_description
1 polymer ?
#
loop_
_entity_poly.entity_id
_entity_poly.type
_entity_poly.pdbx_seq_one_letter_code
_entity_poly.pdbx_strand_id
1 'polypeptide(L)'
;MADTVLSMARSMVGGAVSKAASAVADEMSLLMGVHKDIWFIKDELETMQAFLEAAEAMKEKDKLLKVWAKQVRDLSYNIEDCLGEFMVHVASQSLSRQLRKLKDRHRIAMQIRDLKSRVEEVSYRNTRYNLIDKNQVLARAIDERDYCMEDIRNQSGSNIDEAELVGFSKPKEELIKLLDVHARNGPAQVVCVVGMGGLGKTTLTRKVYESMENFSCYAWVTVSQSFFRTDLLKGMIKQLLGDHALKKQLEANVVREDSLAEYLRKELLEKRSCP
;
A
#
# COMPACT_ATOMS: atom_id res chain seq x y z
N MET A 1 13.13 7.79 0.63
CA MET A 1 13.75 7.41 -0.65
C MET A 1 12.76 6.77 -1.62
N ALA A 2 11.91 5.81 -1.20
CA ALA A 2 10.87 5.24 -2.07
C ALA A 2 9.87 6.31 -2.56
N ASP A 3 9.32 7.06 -1.61
CA ASP A 3 8.30 8.10 -1.84
C ASP A 3 8.80 9.20 -2.78
N THR A 4 10.10 9.51 -2.73
CA THR A 4 10.74 10.54 -3.56
C THR A 4 10.80 10.16 -5.05
N VAL A 5 11.04 8.88 -5.36
CA VAL A 5 11.18 8.43 -6.75
C VAL A 5 9.82 8.41 -7.45
N LEU A 6 8.80 7.92 -6.75
CA LEU A 6 7.41 7.91 -7.23
C LEU A 6 6.92 9.35 -7.46
N SER A 7 7.11 10.25 -6.48
CA SER A 7 6.63 11.63 -6.59
C SER A 7 7.28 12.40 -7.74
N MET A 8 8.58 12.16 -7.97
CA MET A 8 9.29 12.73 -9.11
C MET A 8 8.76 12.15 -10.43
N ALA A 9 8.55 10.83 -10.51
CA ALA A 9 8.00 10.20 -11.70
C ALA A 9 6.62 10.77 -12.04
N ARG A 10 5.73 10.86 -11.05
CA ARG A 10 4.39 11.41 -11.21
C ARG A 10 4.40 12.85 -11.74
N SER A 11 5.21 13.71 -11.14
CA SER A 11 5.34 15.10 -11.58
C SER A 11 5.82 15.22 -13.03
N MET A 12 6.77 14.36 -13.44
CA MET A 12 7.31 14.38 -14.80
C MET A 12 6.35 13.81 -15.84
N VAL A 13 5.63 12.74 -15.49
CA VAL A 13 4.56 12.21 -16.35
C VAL A 13 3.50 13.28 -16.59
N GLY A 14 3.07 14.01 -15.57
CA GLY A 14 2.09 15.09 -15.73
C GLY A 14 2.55 16.18 -16.70
N GLY A 15 3.83 16.56 -16.66
CA GLY A 15 4.44 17.49 -17.64
C GLY A 15 4.41 16.93 -19.06
N ALA A 16 4.82 15.67 -19.24
CA ALA A 16 4.80 14.99 -20.53
C ALA A 16 3.38 14.82 -21.10
N VAL A 17 2.38 14.51 -20.26
CA VAL A 17 0.95 14.46 -20.65
C VAL A 17 0.49 15.82 -21.16
N SER A 18 0.79 16.90 -20.43
CA SER A 18 0.43 18.25 -20.86
C SER A 18 1.06 18.63 -22.21
N LYS A 19 2.31 18.20 -22.43
CA LYS A 19 3.02 18.44 -23.70
C LYS A 19 2.42 17.63 -24.85
N ALA A 20 2.10 16.36 -24.61
CA ALA A 20 1.44 15.48 -25.57
C ALA A 20 0.05 16.00 -25.94
N ALA A 21 -0.76 16.42 -24.96
CA ALA A 21 -2.07 17.03 -25.21
C ALA A 21 -1.96 18.29 -26.09
N SER A 22 -0.98 19.14 -25.83
CA SER A 22 -0.72 20.35 -26.65
C SER A 22 -0.31 19.99 -28.07
N ALA A 23 0.54 18.97 -28.24
CA ALA A 23 1.03 18.54 -29.54
C ALA A 23 -0.02 17.81 -30.39
N VAL A 24 -0.96 17.08 -29.76
CA VAL A 24 -2.12 16.47 -30.42
C VAL A 24 -3.07 17.52 -30.97
N ALA A 25 -3.31 18.60 -30.22
CA ALA A 25 -4.21 19.67 -30.64
C ALA A 25 -3.70 20.47 -31.86
N ASP A 26 -2.43 20.27 -32.25
CA ASP A 26 -1.81 21.02 -33.34
C ASP A 26 -2.05 20.36 -34.71
N GLU A 27 -2.53 21.14 -35.67
CA GLU A 27 -2.82 20.72 -37.05
C GLU A 27 -1.59 20.15 -37.78
N MET A 28 -0.38 20.59 -37.40
CA MET A 28 0.87 20.09 -37.97
C MET A 28 1.13 18.62 -37.60
N SER A 29 0.57 18.10 -36.51
CA SER A 29 0.67 16.69 -36.16
C SER A 29 -0.07 15.77 -37.15
N LEU A 30 -1.19 16.26 -37.72
CA LEU A 30 -1.94 15.59 -38.78
C LEU A 30 -1.17 15.63 -40.10
N LEU A 31 -0.64 16.80 -40.48
CA LEU A 31 0.17 16.98 -41.69
C LEU A 31 1.42 16.09 -41.71
N MET A 32 1.96 15.79 -40.52
CA MET A 32 3.14 14.96 -40.33
C MET A 32 2.81 13.47 -40.19
N GLY A 33 1.53 13.09 -40.11
CA GLY A 33 1.08 11.72 -39.96
C GLY A 33 1.47 11.06 -38.62
N VAL A 34 1.68 11.87 -37.58
CA VAL A 34 2.08 11.40 -36.23
C VAL A 34 1.02 11.64 -35.17
N HIS A 35 -0.07 12.33 -35.50
CA HIS A 35 -1.17 12.62 -34.55
C HIS A 35 -1.62 11.38 -33.76
N LYS A 36 -1.82 10.24 -34.43
CA LYS A 36 -2.22 8.98 -33.75
C LYS A 36 -1.17 8.46 -32.79
N ASP A 37 0.11 8.63 -33.11
CA ASP A 37 1.21 8.17 -32.26
C ASP A 37 1.34 9.07 -31.03
N ILE A 38 1.22 10.40 -31.18
CA ILE A 38 1.23 11.34 -30.05
C ILE A 38 -0.01 11.12 -29.16
N TRP A 39 -1.18 10.88 -29.77
CA TRP A 39 -2.41 10.58 -29.03
C TRP A 39 -2.28 9.31 -28.19
N PHE A 40 -1.72 8.25 -28.77
CA PHE A 40 -1.43 7.02 -28.02
C PHE A 40 -0.46 7.29 -26.84
N ILE A 41 0.62 8.03 -27.09
CA ILE A 41 1.59 8.38 -26.04
C ILE A 41 0.91 9.14 -24.90
N LYS A 42 0.02 10.10 -25.22
CA LYS A 42 -0.74 10.86 -24.23
C LYS A 42 -1.56 9.94 -23.34
N ASP A 43 -2.41 9.10 -23.93
CA ASP A 43 -3.34 8.24 -23.18
C ASP A 43 -2.60 7.19 -22.34
N GLU A 44 -1.48 6.66 -22.84
CA GLU A 44 -0.66 5.73 -22.08
C GLU A 44 0.04 6.43 -20.90
N LEU A 45 0.56 7.65 -21.09
CA LEU A 45 1.12 8.43 -19.99
C LEU A 45 0.07 8.80 -18.92
N GLU A 46 -1.16 9.11 -19.32
CA GLU A 46 -2.27 9.33 -18.37
C GLU A 46 -2.54 8.08 -17.53
N THR A 47 -2.51 6.91 -18.16
CA THR A 47 -2.65 5.62 -17.47
C THR A 47 -1.49 5.36 -16.51
N MET A 48 -0.25 5.62 -16.94
CA MET A 48 0.94 5.51 -16.09
C MET A 48 0.87 6.47 -14.89
N GLN A 49 0.39 7.69 -15.08
CA GLN A 49 0.23 8.67 -14.01
C GLN A 49 -0.77 8.19 -12.95
N ALA A 50 -1.96 7.75 -13.39
CA ALA A 50 -2.99 7.23 -12.48
C ALA A 50 -2.50 6.02 -11.68
N PHE A 51 -1.72 5.15 -12.30
CA PHE A 51 -1.10 4.01 -11.62
C PHE A 51 -0.09 4.46 -10.55
N LEU A 52 0.79 5.42 -10.86
CA LEU A 52 1.75 5.97 -9.89
C LEU A 52 1.03 6.65 -8.71
N GLU A 53 -0.06 7.36 -8.97
CA GLU A 53 -0.92 7.97 -7.93
C GLU A 53 -1.51 6.93 -6.98
N ALA A 54 -2.05 5.84 -7.52
CA ALA A 54 -2.59 4.75 -6.73
C ALA A 54 -1.49 4.09 -5.86
N ALA A 55 -0.31 3.85 -6.44
CA ALA A 55 0.80 3.22 -5.73
C ALA A 55 1.37 4.11 -4.61
N GLU A 56 1.44 5.42 -4.82
CA GLU A 56 1.79 6.40 -3.77
C GLU A 56 0.78 6.38 -2.61
N ALA A 57 -0.52 6.40 -2.92
CA ALA A 57 -1.58 6.37 -1.92
C ALA A 57 -1.54 5.10 -1.06
N MET A 58 -1.17 3.96 -1.66
CA MET A 58 -1.01 2.68 -0.96
C MET A 58 0.32 2.55 -0.19
N LYS A 59 1.22 3.54 -0.28
CA LYS A 59 2.58 3.52 0.30
C LYS A 59 3.34 2.24 -0.10
N GLU A 60 3.18 1.81 -1.34
CA GLU A 60 3.73 0.56 -1.84
C GLU A 60 5.26 0.61 -1.91
N LYS A 61 5.93 -0.35 -1.25
CA LYS A 61 7.40 -0.35 -1.08
C LYS A 61 8.14 -1.25 -2.06
N ASP A 62 7.41 -1.82 -3.03
CA ASP A 62 7.93 -2.78 -3.98
C ASP A 62 9.15 -2.23 -4.76
N LYS A 63 10.16 -3.09 -4.92
CA LYS A 63 11.37 -2.79 -5.67
C LYS A 63 11.09 -2.74 -7.17
N LEU A 64 10.19 -3.59 -7.71
CA LEU A 64 9.85 -3.57 -9.13
C LEU A 64 9.13 -2.27 -9.49
N LEU A 65 8.15 -1.87 -8.67
CA LEU A 65 7.49 -0.57 -8.78
C LEU A 65 8.47 0.60 -8.85
N LYS A 66 9.54 0.61 -8.04
CA LYS A 66 10.56 1.68 -8.08
C LYS A 66 11.36 1.70 -9.37
N VAL A 67 11.75 0.52 -9.85
CA VAL A 67 12.48 0.41 -11.13
C VAL A 67 11.59 0.90 -12.27
N TRP A 68 10.32 0.50 -12.26
CA TRP A 68 9.35 0.94 -13.25
C TRP A 68 9.08 2.44 -13.17
N ALA A 69 8.86 3.01 -11.98
CA ALA A 69 8.69 4.45 -11.79
C ALA A 69 9.90 5.25 -12.30
N LYS A 70 11.12 4.75 -12.10
CA LYS A 70 12.33 5.35 -12.67
C LYS A 70 12.30 5.32 -14.20
N GLN A 71 11.92 4.20 -14.82
CA GLN A 71 11.81 4.09 -16.28
C GLN A 71 10.75 5.04 -16.84
N VAL A 72 9.59 5.14 -16.19
CA VAL A 72 8.50 6.05 -16.58
C VAL A 72 8.94 7.51 -16.48
N ARG A 73 9.68 7.88 -15.43
CA ARG A 73 10.26 9.22 -15.29
C ARG A 73 11.26 9.52 -16.41
N ASP A 74 12.20 8.62 -16.66
CA ASP A 74 13.24 8.80 -17.68
C ASP A 74 12.61 8.84 -19.10
N LEU A 75 11.53 8.07 -19.32
CA LEU A 75 10.72 8.12 -20.54
C LEU A 75 9.99 9.46 -20.69
N SER A 76 9.42 9.98 -19.60
CA SER A 76 8.71 11.27 -19.59
C SER A 76 9.62 12.42 -20.01
N TYR A 77 10.87 12.45 -19.53
CA TYR A 77 11.86 13.43 -19.99
C TYR A 77 12.09 13.37 -21.51
N ASN A 78 12.32 12.16 -22.04
CA ASN A 78 12.54 11.99 -23.48
C ASN A 78 11.34 12.44 -24.31
N ILE A 79 10.12 12.22 -23.82
CA ILE A 79 8.88 12.64 -24.48
C ILE A 79 8.72 14.16 -24.41
N GLU A 80 8.93 14.76 -23.24
CA GLU A 80 8.84 16.21 -23.06
C GLU A 80 9.84 16.95 -23.96
N ASP A 81 11.10 16.48 -24.01
CA ASP A 81 12.14 17.05 -24.86
C ASP A 81 11.79 16.95 -26.35
N CYS A 82 11.39 15.75 -26.80
CA CYS A 82 11.05 15.52 -28.21
C CYS A 82 9.80 16.30 -28.64
N LEU A 83 8.76 16.35 -27.79
CA LEU A 83 7.55 17.11 -28.08
C LEU A 83 7.81 18.61 -27.95
N GLY A 84 8.72 19.03 -27.07
CA GLY A 84 9.22 20.40 -27.01
C GLY A 84 9.89 20.82 -28.30
N GLU A 85 10.82 20.01 -28.82
CA GLU A 85 11.46 20.21 -30.13
C GLU A 85 10.40 20.28 -31.24
N PHE A 86 9.45 19.34 -31.26
CA PHE A 86 8.32 19.36 -32.20
C PHE A 86 7.55 20.69 -32.14
N MET A 87 7.11 21.12 -30.96
CA MET A 87 6.32 22.34 -30.78
C MET A 87 7.08 23.60 -31.18
N VAL A 88 8.37 23.72 -30.85
CA VAL A 88 9.22 24.85 -31.30
C VAL A 88 9.28 24.89 -32.82
N HIS A 89 9.41 23.73 -33.45
CA HIS A 89 9.44 23.67 -34.90
C HIS A 89 8.07 23.98 -35.54
N VAL A 90 6.96 23.78 -34.82
CA VAL A 90 5.60 24.02 -35.29
C VAL A 90 5.19 25.49 -35.12
N ALA A 91 5.53 26.11 -33.98
CA ALA A 91 5.18 27.49 -33.64
C ALA A 91 5.92 28.55 -34.48
N SER A 92 7.01 28.20 -35.19
CA SER A 92 7.72 29.13 -36.07
C SER A 92 6.94 29.40 -37.37
N GLN A 93 5.92 30.26 -37.30
CA GLN A 93 4.97 30.65 -38.36
C GLN A 93 5.54 31.55 -39.49
N SER A 94 6.83 31.49 -39.81
CA SER A 94 7.29 32.17 -41.03
C SER A 94 6.99 31.31 -42.25
N LEU A 95 6.19 31.84 -43.19
CA LEU A 95 5.77 31.21 -44.46
C LEU A 95 6.94 30.57 -45.26
N SER A 96 8.18 31.02 -45.04
CA SER A 96 9.40 30.46 -45.63
C SER A 96 9.83 29.08 -45.08
N ARG A 97 9.23 28.57 -44.00
CA ARG A 97 9.51 27.24 -43.40
C ARG A 97 8.38 26.23 -43.55
N GLN A 98 7.27 26.64 -44.18
CA GLN A 98 6.08 25.83 -44.46
C GLN A 98 6.39 24.68 -45.44
N LEU A 99 7.52 24.77 -46.17
CA LEU A 99 8.25 23.63 -46.71
C LEU A 99 9.50 23.36 -45.86
N ARG A 100 9.34 22.68 -44.71
CA ARG A 100 10.50 22.04 -44.06
C ARG A 100 11.17 21.12 -45.08
N LYS A 101 12.49 20.95 -45.00
CA LYS A 101 13.14 19.86 -45.74
C LYS A 101 12.44 18.58 -45.33
N LEU A 102 12.03 17.77 -46.30
CA LEU A 102 11.35 16.50 -46.08
C LEU A 102 12.11 15.61 -45.08
N LYS A 103 13.45 15.76 -45.04
CA LYS A 103 14.36 15.13 -44.08
C LYS A 103 14.07 15.50 -42.61
N ASP A 104 13.87 16.78 -42.30
CA ASP A 104 13.62 17.21 -40.90
C ASP A 104 12.23 16.77 -40.45
N ARG A 105 11.26 16.77 -41.37
CA ARG A 105 9.93 16.21 -41.11
C ARG A 105 10.02 14.73 -40.77
N HIS A 106 10.70 13.99 -41.65
CA HIS A 106 10.88 12.56 -41.48
C HIS A 106 11.64 12.23 -40.19
N ARG A 107 12.69 12.99 -39.85
CA ARG A 107 13.45 12.82 -38.61
C ARG A 107 12.56 12.91 -37.37
N ILE A 108 11.79 13.99 -37.25
CA ILE A 108 10.91 14.21 -36.09
C ILE A 108 9.81 13.15 -36.04
N ALA A 109 9.23 12.78 -37.19
CA ALA A 109 8.23 11.73 -37.24
C ALA A 109 8.77 10.37 -36.79
N MET A 110 10.01 10.05 -37.17
CA MET A 110 10.69 8.84 -36.71
C MET A 110 10.98 8.87 -35.21
N GLN A 111 11.40 10.02 -34.65
CA GLN A 111 11.59 10.17 -33.21
C GLN A 111 10.30 9.93 -32.41
N ILE A 112 9.18 10.46 -32.89
CA ILE A 112 7.87 10.25 -32.23
C ILE A 112 7.45 8.78 -32.29
N ARG A 113 7.66 8.12 -33.44
CA ARG A 113 7.38 6.67 -33.58
C ARG A 113 8.27 5.81 -32.69
N ASP A 114 9.55 6.15 -32.58
CA ASP A 114 10.48 5.49 -31.65
C ASP A 114 10.01 5.64 -30.20
N LEU A 115 9.60 6.85 -29.79
CA LEU A 115 9.06 7.10 -28.46
C LEU A 115 7.80 6.29 -28.18
N LYS A 116 6.89 6.19 -29.15
CA LYS A 116 5.71 5.31 -29.04
C LYS A 116 6.13 3.86 -28.78
N SER A 117 7.07 3.32 -29.55
CA SER A 117 7.55 1.95 -29.36
C SER A 117 8.16 1.75 -27.97
N ARG A 118 8.91 2.74 -27.47
CA ARG A 118 9.47 2.71 -26.11
C ARG A 118 8.40 2.76 -25.02
N VAL A 119 7.33 3.55 -25.23
CA VAL A 119 6.17 3.60 -24.34
C VAL A 119 5.47 2.24 -24.27
N GLU A 120 5.18 1.63 -25.43
CA GLU A 120 4.60 0.28 -25.53
C GLU A 120 5.48 -0.76 -24.81
N GLU A 121 6.80 -0.68 -24.99
CA GLU A 121 7.74 -1.60 -24.36
C GLU A 121 7.73 -1.48 -22.83
N VAL A 122 7.76 -0.25 -22.28
CA VAL A 122 7.71 0.00 -20.83
C VAL A 122 6.39 -0.49 -20.24
N SER A 123 5.27 -0.27 -20.94
CA SER A 123 3.95 -0.77 -20.52
C SER A 123 3.87 -2.30 -20.54
N TYR A 124 4.36 -2.93 -21.61
CA TYR A 124 4.37 -4.39 -21.75
C TYR A 124 5.26 -5.06 -20.69
N ARG A 125 6.44 -4.50 -20.41
CA ARG A 125 7.31 -4.98 -19.32
C ARG A 125 6.61 -4.88 -17.96
N ASN A 126 5.92 -3.78 -17.67
CA ASN A 126 5.15 -3.62 -16.43
C ASN A 126 4.11 -4.73 -16.28
N THR A 127 3.35 -5.00 -17.35
CA THR A 127 2.32 -6.04 -17.36
C THR A 127 2.93 -7.40 -17.10
N ARG A 128 4.05 -7.73 -17.75
CA ARG A 128 4.74 -9.01 -17.60
C ARG A 128 5.22 -9.28 -16.17
N TYR A 129 5.82 -8.29 -15.51
CA TYR A 129 6.38 -8.48 -14.17
C TYR A 129 5.36 -8.29 -13.06
N ASN A 130 4.38 -7.38 -13.20
CA ASN A 130 3.30 -7.23 -12.22
C ASN A 130 2.36 -8.44 -12.19
N LEU A 131 2.18 -9.17 -13.31
CA LEU A 131 1.44 -10.43 -13.31
C LEU A 131 2.17 -11.54 -12.55
N ILE A 132 3.51 -11.58 -12.65
CA ILE A 132 4.32 -12.54 -11.90
C ILE A 132 4.26 -12.24 -10.40
N ASP A 133 4.37 -10.96 -10.02
CA ASP A 133 4.31 -10.55 -8.61
C ASP A 133 2.92 -10.77 -8.01
N LYS A 134 1.83 -10.40 -8.71
CA LYS A 134 0.46 -10.67 -8.23
C LYS A 134 0.14 -12.17 -8.14
N ASN A 135 0.63 -12.99 -9.06
CA ASN A 135 0.43 -14.45 -8.99
C ASN A 135 1.27 -15.08 -7.87
N GLN A 136 2.48 -14.56 -7.58
CA GLN A 136 3.27 -14.98 -6.42
C GLN A 136 2.67 -14.49 -5.10
N VAL A 137 2.12 -13.27 -5.04
CA VAL A 137 1.40 -12.76 -3.87
C VAL A 137 0.10 -13.51 -3.68
N LEU A 138 -0.63 -13.89 -4.74
CA LEU A 138 -1.83 -14.71 -4.62
C LEU A 138 -1.50 -16.15 -4.21
N ALA A 139 -0.44 -16.74 -4.77
CA ALA A 139 0.04 -18.07 -4.38
C ALA A 139 0.57 -18.07 -2.94
N ARG A 140 1.31 -17.04 -2.52
CA ARG A 140 1.72 -16.82 -1.13
C ARG A 140 0.52 -16.51 -0.24
N ALA A 141 -0.49 -15.79 -0.68
CA ALA A 141 -1.71 -15.55 0.10
C ALA A 141 -2.57 -16.82 0.26
N ILE A 142 -2.38 -17.82 -0.60
CA ILE A 142 -3.00 -19.15 -0.47
C ILE A 142 -2.17 -20.03 0.48
N ASP A 143 -0.84 -19.92 0.48
CA ASP A 143 0.09 -20.68 1.34
C ASP A 143 0.25 -20.08 2.77
N GLU A 144 0.22 -18.75 2.89
CA GLU A 144 0.27 -17.97 4.14
C GLU A 144 -1.07 -17.92 4.90
N ARG A 145 -2.15 -18.46 4.32
CA ARG A 145 -3.43 -18.61 5.04
C ARG A 145 -3.31 -19.56 6.24
N ASP A 146 -2.27 -20.38 6.30
CA ASP A 146 -2.08 -21.38 7.36
C ASP A 146 -1.15 -20.93 8.49
N TYR A 147 -0.38 -19.85 8.30
CA TYR A 147 0.47 -19.29 9.35
C TYR A 147 0.13 -17.83 9.56
N CYS A 148 -0.66 -17.60 10.61
CA CYS A 148 -0.82 -16.29 11.24
C CYS A 148 0.53 -15.57 11.22
N MET A 149 0.62 -14.48 10.45
CA MET A 149 1.80 -13.63 10.40
C MET A 149 2.08 -13.16 11.83
N GLU A 150 3.00 -13.84 12.49
CA GLU A 150 3.47 -13.52 13.82
C GLU A 150 4.25 -12.22 13.66
N ASP A 151 3.56 -11.10 13.86
CA ASP A 151 4.13 -9.75 13.72
C ASP A 151 5.48 -9.74 14.44
N ILE A 152 6.56 -9.27 13.80
CA ILE A 152 7.90 -9.19 14.41
C ILE A 152 7.84 -8.39 15.73
N ARG A 153 6.83 -7.51 15.90
CA ARG A 153 6.51 -6.84 17.17
C ARG A 153 6.03 -7.79 18.29
N ASN A 154 5.42 -8.91 17.95
CA ASN A 154 5.02 -9.97 18.88
C ASN A 154 6.23 -10.70 19.46
N GLN A 155 7.26 -10.94 18.65
CA GLN A 155 8.49 -11.61 19.08
C GLN A 155 9.43 -10.68 19.89
N SER A 156 9.44 -9.38 19.60
CA SER A 156 10.40 -8.44 20.20
C SER A 156 10.21 -8.14 21.69
N GLY A 157 9.15 -8.66 22.33
CA GLY A 157 8.92 -8.48 23.76
C GLY A 157 8.71 -9.78 24.54
N SER A 158 8.50 -10.93 23.89
CA SER A 158 8.50 -12.22 24.60
C SER A 158 9.93 -12.70 24.91
N ASN A 159 10.91 -12.26 24.12
CA ASN A 159 12.30 -12.69 24.23
C ASN A 159 13.16 -11.86 25.20
N ILE A 160 12.56 -10.91 25.93
CA ILE A 160 13.29 -10.09 26.91
C ILE A 160 13.12 -10.73 28.28
N ASP A 161 14.24 -11.19 28.83
CA ASP A 161 14.33 -11.73 30.19
C ASP A 161 13.90 -10.66 31.22
N GLU A 162 13.12 -11.05 32.22
CA GLU A 162 12.68 -10.12 33.28
C GLU A 162 13.88 -9.50 34.01
N ALA A 163 15.03 -10.18 34.02
CA ALA A 163 16.26 -9.70 34.63
C ALA A 163 16.90 -8.49 33.92
N GLU A 164 16.61 -8.27 32.62
CA GLU A 164 17.15 -7.13 31.85
C GLU A 164 16.28 -5.85 31.94
N LEU A 165 15.06 -5.96 32.47
CA LEU A 165 14.07 -4.86 32.51
C LEU A 165 14.12 -4.11 33.85
N VAL A 166 15.14 -3.28 34.04
CA VAL A 166 15.26 -2.43 35.24
C VAL A 166 14.25 -1.27 35.19
N GLY A 167 13.48 -1.08 36.27
CA GLY A 167 12.57 0.07 36.43
C GLY A 167 11.11 -0.14 36.00
N PHE A 168 10.76 -1.33 35.48
CA PHE A 168 9.38 -1.65 35.06
C PHE A 168 8.49 -2.22 36.17
N SER A 169 9.04 -2.57 37.34
CA SER A 169 8.29 -3.19 38.45
C SER A 169 7.17 -2.31 38.99
N LYS A 170 7.45 -1.03 39.30
CA LYS A 170 6.43 -0.10 39.83
C LYS A 170 5.32 0.20 38.80
N PRO A 171 5.63 0.57 37.53
CA PRO A 171 4.59 0.76 36.52
C PRO A 171 3.76 -0.49 36.22
N LYS A 172 4.36 -1.69 36.29
CA LYS A 172 3.64 -2.98 36.13
C LYS A 172 2.59 -3.14 37.23
N GLU A 173 2.96 -2.95 38.49
CA GLU A 173 2.04 -3.05 39.62
C GLU A 173 0.92 -2.00 39.57
N GLU A 174 1.22 -0.76 39.18
CA GLU A 174 0.20 0.28 38.99
C GLU A 174 -0.80 -0.08 37.90
N LEU A 175 -0.34 -0.60 36.77
CA LEU A 175 -1.22 -1.08 35.69
C LEU A 175 -2.09 -2.26 36.12
N ILE A 176 -1.53 -3.23 36.86
CA ILE A 176 -2.29 -4.36 37.39
C ILE A 176 -3.38 -3.88 38.37
N LYS A 177 -3.07 -2.92 39.23
CA LYS A 177 -4.05 -2.32 40.15
C LYS A 177 -5.20 -1.63 39.43
N LEU A 178 -4.96 -1.03 38.25
CA LEU A 178 -6.00 -0.42 37.42
C LEU A 178 -6.92 -1.47 36.77
N LEU A 179 -6.47 -2.71 36.60
CA LEU A 179 -7.20 -3.77 35.90
C LEU A 179 -8.11 -4.60 36.83
N ASP A 180 -8.79 -3.95 37.77
CA ASP A 180 -9.57 -4.57 38.85
C ASP A 180 -10.35 -5.85 38.45
N VAL A 181 -9.76 -7.01 38.79
CA VAL A 181 -10.29 -8.35 38.46
C VAL A 181 -11.54 -8.70 39.28
N HIS A 182 -11.83 -7.95 40.34
CA HIS A 182 -12.93 -8.24 41.27
C HIS A 182 -14.17 -7.36 41.04
N ALA A 183 -14.12 -6.44 40.08
CA ALA A 183 -15.26 -5.62 39.67
C ALA A 183 -16.30 -6.47 38.90
N ARG A 184 -17.04 -7.33 39.62
CA ARG A 184 -17.97 -8.31 39.00
C ARG A 184 -19.15 -7.66 38.25
N ASN A 185 -19.37 -6.34 38.32
CA ASN A 185 -20.54 -5.67 37.71
C ASN A 185 -20.31 -4.22 37.20
N GLY A 186 -19.07 -3.79 36.93
CA GLY A 186 -18.76 -2.42 36.46
C GLY A 186 -18.79 -2.24 34.93
N PRO A 187 -18.96 -1.04 34.35
CA PRO A 187 -18.85 -0.83 32.90
C PRO A 187 -17.47 -1.28 32.37
N ALA A 188 -17.38 -1.55 31.05
CA ALA A 188 -16.11 -1.92 30.43
C ALA A 188 -15.05 -0.84 30.68
N GLN A 189 -13.89 -1.25 31.20
CA GLN A 189 -12.79 -0.33 31.51
C GLN A 189 -11.76 -0.35 30.38
N VAL A 190 -11.19 0.82 30.10
CA VAL A 190 -10.16 0.99 29.08
C VAL A 190 -8.95 1.65 29.74
N VAL A 191 -7.79 0.98 29.68
CA VAL A 191 -6.52 1.49 30.18
C VAL A 191 -5.61 1.79 29.00
N CYS A 192 -5.10 3.02 28.92
CA CYS A 192 -4.27 3.50 27.82
C CYS A 192 -2.84 3.78 28.29
N VAL A 193 -1.84 3.20 27.60
CA VAL A 193 -0.41 3.48 27.83
C VAL A 193 0.13 4.36 26.69
N VAL A 194 0.45 5.63 26.98
CA VAL A 194 0.82 6.64 25.98
C VAL A 194 2.25 7.15 26.23
N GLY A 195 2.95 7.52 25.16
CA GLY A 195 4.31 8.06 25.22
C GLY A 195 5.04 7.98 23.88
N MET A 196 6.21 8.62 23.78
CA MET A 196 7.04 8.63 22.57
C MET A 196 7.44 7.21 22.12
N GLY A 197 7.79 7.07 20.84
CA GLY A 197 8.29 5.80 20.28
C GLY A 197 9.57 5.34 20.99
N GLY A 198 9.76 4.02 21.14
CA GLY A 198 10.97 3.45 21.76
C GLY A 198 10.97 3.41 23.29
N LEU A 199 10.01 4.02 24.00
CA LEU A 199 9.94 4.03 25.48
C LEU A 199 9.54 2.69 26.14
N GLY A 200 9.46 1.59 25.40
CA GLY A 200 9.11 0.29 25.99
C GLY A 200 7.63 0.12 26.40
N LYS A 201 6.71 0.94 25.86
CA LYS A 201 5.26 0.85 26.16
C LYS A 201 4.70 -0.56 25.93
N THR A 202 4.93 -1.10 24.72
CA THR A 202 4.50 -2.45 24.35
C THR A 202 5.14 -3.51 25.25
N THR A 203 6.40 -3.30 25.65
CA THR A 203 7.12 -4.19 26.57
C THR A 203 6.48 -4.21 27.96
N LEU A 204 6.17 -3.05 28.53
CA LEU A 204 5.47 -2.95 29.81
C LEU A 204 4.09 -3.62 29.75
N THR A 205 3.28 -3.31 28.72
CA THR A 205 1.95 -3.92 28.56
C THR A 205 2.04 -5.44 28.35
N ARG A 206 3.06 -5.93 27.64
CA ARG A 206 3.30 -7.37 27.48
C ARG A 206 3.63 -8.05 28.81
N LYS A 207 4.46 -7.44 29.65
CA LYS A 207 4.75 -7.99 31.00
C LYS A 207 3.52 -8.00 31.90
N VAL A 208 2.65 -7.00 31.80
CA VAL A 208 1.36 -7.02 32.50
C VAL A 208 0.47 -8.15 31.96
N TYR A 209 0.38 -8.31 30.63
CA TYR A 209 -0.37 -9.38 29.98
C TYR A 209 0.11 -10.78 30.40
N GLU A 210 1.42 -11.02 30.45
CA GLU A 210 2.02 -12.29 30.92
C GLU A 210 1.71 -12.60 32.39
N SER A 211 1.30 -11.60 33.19
CA SER A 211 0.92 -11.77 34.60
C SER A 211 -0.61 -11.77 34.83
N MET A 212 -1.41 -11.90 33.76
CA MET A 212 -2.88 -11.95 33.82
C MET A 212 -3.46 -13.35 34.09
N GLU A 213 -2.84 -14.15 34.96
CA GLU A 213 -3.32 -15.50 35.31
C GLU A 213 -4.73 -15.49 35.96
N ASN A 214 -5.15 -14.35 36.51
CA ASN A 214 -6.45 -14.19 37.18
C ASN A 214 -7.63 -13.95 36.22
N PHE A 215 -7.39 -13.79 34.91
CA PHE A 215 -8.46 -13.59 33.93
C PHE A 215 -8.89 -14.92 33.30
N SER A 216 -10.21 -15.18 33.28
CA SER A 216 -10.79 -16.40 32.69
C SER A 216 -10.59 -16.51 31.17
N CYS A 217 -10.39 -15.38 30.50
CA CYS A 217 -9.98 -15.31 29.11
C CYS A 217 -9.29 -13.97 28.85
N TYR A 218 -8.27 -14.00 28.01
CA TYR A 218 -7.52 -12.82 27.59
C TYR A 218 -6.98 -13.05 26.18
N ALA A 219 -6.76 -11.97 25.43
CA ALA A 219 -6.22 -12.04 24.08
C ALA A 219 -5.25 -10.90 23.83
N TRP A 220 -4.18 -11.21 23.11
CA TRP A 220 -3.20 -10.25 22.61
C TRP A 220 -3.47 -9.98 21.13
N VAL A 221 -3.83 -8.74 20.83
CA VAL A 221 -4.16 -8.30 19.46
C VAL A 221 -3.24 -7.16 19.07
N THR A 222 -2.53 -7.34 17.96
CA THR A 222 -1.66 -6.31 17.40
C THR A 222 -2.35 -5.64 16.21
N VAL A 223 -2.51 -4.32 16.27
CA VAL A 223 -3.11 -3.52 15.19
C VAL A 223 -2.04 -2.65 14.56
N SER A 224 -1.85 -2.80 13.25
CA SER A 224 -0.88 -2.04 12.45
C SER A 224 -1.55 -0.88 11.71
N GLN A 225 -0.78 -0.01 11.04
CA GLN A 225 -1.35 1.07 10.20
C GLN A 225 -2.30 0.53 9.12
N SER A 226 -2.05 -0.68 8.64
CA SER A 226 -2.92 -1.43 7.74
C SER A 226 -3.34 -2.73 8.42
N PHE A 227 -4.64 -2.97 8.56
CA PHE A 227 -5.17 -4.22 9.10
C PHE A 227 -6.55 -4.53 8.50
N PHE A 228 -6.86 -5.82 8.40
CA PHE A 228 -8.18 -6.30 7.99
C PHE A 228 -9.00 -6.65 9.24
N ARG A 229 -10.20 -6.08 9.36
CA ARG A 229 -11.05 -6.26 10.55
C ARG A 229 -11.51 -7.71 10.71
N THR A 230 -11.81 -8.40 9.61
CA THR A 230 -12.15 -9.83 9.61
C THR A 230 -11.08 -10.67 10.27
N ASP A 231 -9.81 -10.42 9.95
CA ASP A 231 -8.70 -11.26 10.43
C ASP A 231 -8.38 -10.95 11.89
N LEU A 232 -8.52 -9.69 12.29
CA LEU A 232 -8.48 -9.28 13.69
C LEU A 232 -9.56 -10.00 14.51
N LEU A 233 -10.81 -10.00 14.04
CA LEU A 233 -11.92 -10.65 14.74
C LEU A 233 -11.76 -12.17 14.81
N LYS A 234 -11.30 -12.82 13.73
CA LYS A 234 -10.98 -14.25 13.73
C LYS A 234 -9.87 -14.57 14.73
N GLY A 235 -8.81 -13.75 14.78
CA GLY A 235 -7.73 -13.89 15.74
C GLY A 235 -8.19 -13.78 17.19
N MET A 236 -9.09 -12.82 17.47
CA MET A 236 -9.72 -12.68 18.80
C MET A 236 -10.57 -13.89 19.16
N ILE A 237 -11.43 -14.37 18.24
CA ILE A 237 -12.26 -15.57 18.46
C ILE A 237 -11.38 -16.78 18.77
N LYS A 238 -10.31 -16.98 17.99
CA LYS A 238 -9.35 -18.07 18.20
C LYS A 238 -8.72 -18.03 19.59
N GLN A 239 -8.22 -16.87 20.03
CA GLN A 239 -7.56 -16.74 21.33
C GLN A 239 -8.54 -16.81 22.52
N LEU A 240 -9.74 -16.24 22.40
CA LEU A 240 -10.70 -16.12 23.51
C LEU A 240 -11.63 -17.33 23.66
N LEU A 241 -11.96 -17.98 22.54
CA LEU A 241 -13.00 -19.02 22.44
C LEU A 241 -12.46 -20.36 21.89
N GLY A 242 -11.24 -20.37 21.34
CA GLY A 242 -10.58 -21.56 20.81
C GLY A 242 -10.84 -21.83 19.32
N ASP A 243 -10.02 -22.71 18.74
CA ASP A 243 -10.06 -23.04 17.30
C ASP A 243 -11.39 -23.70 16.86
N HIS A 244 -12.05 -24.44 17.75
CA HIS A 244 -13.34 -25.07 17.45
C HIS A 244 -14.46 -24.05 17.22
N ALA A 245 -14.48 -22.96 18.00
CA ALA A 245 -15.45 -21.88 17.86
C ALA A 245 -15.25 -21.13 16.54
N LEU A 246 -13.99 -20.90 16.14
CA LEU A 246 -13.66 -20.29 14.86
C LEU A 246 -14.12 -21.15 13.68
N LYS A 247 -13.83 -22.47 13.69
CA LYS A 247 -14.24 -23.40 12.62
C LYS A 247 -15.75 -23.44 12.45
N LYS A 248 -16.51 -23.54 13.55
CA LYS A 248 -17.98 -23.51 13.54
C LYS A 248 -18.55 -22.24 12.89
N GLN A 249 -17.93 -21.09 13.11
CA GLN A 249 -18.37 -19.82 12.49
C GLN A 249 -18.03 -19.73 11.00
N LEU A 250 -16.89 -20.28 10.59
CA LEU A 250 -16.47 -20.31 9.17
C LEU A 250 -17.35 -21.27 8.34
N GLU A 251 -17.88 -22.33 8.94
CA GLU A 251 -18.78 -23.30 8.30
C GLU A 251 -20.24 -22.83 8.24
N ALA A 252 -20.70 -22.10 9.27
CA ALA A 252 -22.11 -21.71 9.40
C ALA A 252 -22.50 -20.44 8.62
N ASN A 253 -21.56 -19.55 8.30
CA ASN A 253 -21.86 -18.24 7.72
C ASN A 253 -20.86 -17.83 6.61
N VAL A 254 -21.34 -17.08 5.62
CA VAL A 254 -20.45 -16.28 4.76
C VAL A 254 -19.71 -15.30 5.66
N VAL A 255 -18.38 -15.34 5.65
CA VAL A 255 -17.51 -14.57 6.55
C VAL A 255 -17.74 -13.06 6.37
N ARG A 256 -18.67 -12.51 7.15
CA ARG A 256 -18.98 -11.07 7.21
C ARG A 256 -18.50 -10.50 8.53
N GLU A 257 -17.96 -9.28 8.49
CA GLU A 257 -17.45 -8.59 9.68
C GLU A 257 -18.49 -8.48 10.80
N ASP A 258 -19.72 -8.08 10.45
CA ASP A 258 -20.82 -7.87 11.41
C ASP A 258 -21.13 -9.14 12.20
N SER A 259 -21.16 -10.29 11.50
CA SER A 259 -21.48 -11.59 12.09
C SER A 259 -20.41 -12.03 13.09
N LEU A 260 -19.13 -11.84 12.77
CA LEU A 260 -18.03 -12.17 13.67
C LEU A 260 -18.03 -11.26 14.91
N ALA A 261 -18.32 -9.97 14.74
CA ALA A 261 -18.38 -9.01 15.84
C ALA A 261 -19.55 -9.29 16.79
N GLU A 262 -20.74 -9.60 16.26
CA GLU A 262 -21.90 -9.98 17.07
C GLU A 262 -21.65 -11.28 17.84
N TYR A 263 -21.09 -12.29 17.17
CA TYR A 263 -20.74 -13.56 17.81
C TYR A 263 -19.79 -13.36 18.99
N LEU A 264 -18.69 -12.63 18.78
CA LEU A 264 -17.71 -12.36 19.82
C LEU A 264 -18.32 -11.59 21.00
N ARG A 265 -19.16 -10.58 20.73
CA ARG A 265 -19.86 -9.83 21.80
C ARG A 265 -20.76 -10.73 22.63
N LYS A 266 -21.54 -11.60 22.00
CA LYS A 266 -22.46 -12.51 22.67
C LYS A 266 -21.71 -13.44 23.63
N GLU A 267 -20.67 -14.10 23.13
CA GLU A 267 -19.86 -15.05 23.92
C GLU A 267 -19.13 -14.37 25.10
N LEU A 268 -18.62 -13.15 24.89
CA LEU A 268 -17.99 -12.38 25.97
C LEU A 268 -18.99 -11.92 27.04
N LEU A 269 -20.24 -11.61 26.66
CA LEU A 269 -21.30 -11.30 27.62
C LEU A 269 -21.69 -12.52 28.45
N GLU A 270 -21.76 -13.70 27.82
CA GLU A 270 -22.03 -14.97 28.53
C GLU A 270 -20.91 -15.30 29.52
N LYS A 271 -19.63 -15.21 29.10
CA LYS A 271 -18.48 -15.43 29.99
C LYS A 271 -18.41 -14.44 31.15
N ARG A 272 -18.86 -13.21 30.95
CA ARG A 272 -18.92 -12.18 32.00
C ARG A 272 -20.04 -12.43 33.03
N SER A 273 -21.07 -13.18 32.64
CA SER A 273 -22.24 -13.48 33.47
C SER A 273 -22.12 -14.80 34.25
N CYS A 274 -21.08 -15.59 34.00
CA CYS A 274 -20.84 -16.87 34.66
C CYS A 274 -19.96 -16.68 35.92
N PRO A 275 -20.38 -17.18 37.11
CA PRO A 275 -19.76 -16.89 38.40
C PRO A 275 -18.37 -17.49 38.67
#